data_AF-A0A3S3S0W4-F1
#
_entry.id   AF-A0A3S3S0W4-F1
#
_cell.length_a   1.000
_cell.length_b   1.000
_cell.length_c   1.000
_cell.angle_alpha   90.00
_cell.angle_beta   90.00
_cell.angle_gamma   90.00
#
_symmetry.space_group_name_H-M   'P 1'
#
loop_
_entity.id
_entity.type
_entity.pdbx_description
1 polymer ?
#
loop_
_entity_poly.entity_id
_entity_poly.type
_entity_poly.pdbx_seq_one_letter_code
_entity_poly.pdbx_strand_id
1 'polypeptide(L)'
;MDCWETMLQCLISPEAKEQRRLNHRIESELRRTKREMRREIKLLLLGTGESGKSTFIRQMRIIHGSGYSLNDRKSFTTVVYQNIFMAMQSLIDAMNKLGISELS
;
A
#
# COMPACT_ATOMS: atom_id res chain seq x y z
N MET A 1 31.22 -21.80 -25.51
CA MET A 1 31.27 -20.57 -24.67
C MET A 1 32.66 -20.05 -24.86
N ASP A 2 32.78 -19.18 -25.85
CA ASP A 2 33.98 -19.12 -26.66
C ASP A 2 34.95 -18.10 -26.07
N CYS A 3 36.22 -18.52 -25.99
CA CYS A 3 37.35 -17.80 -25.38
C CYS A 3 37.52 -16.33 -25.88
N TRP A 4 36.88 -16.01 -27.02
CA TRP A 4 36.81 -14.68 -27.62
C TRP A 4 36.06 -13.64 -26.77
N GLU A 5 34.96 -14.01 -26.09
CA GLU A 5 34.19 -13.05 -25.26
C GLU A 5 34.98 -12.55 -24.05
N THR A 6 35.85 -13.39 -23.49
CA THR A 6 36.70 -13.03 -22.34
C THR A 6 37.88 -12.14 -22.76
N MET A 7 38.41 -12.33 -23.97
CA MET A 7 39.56 -11.59 -24.50
C MET A 7 39.20 -10.11 -24.81
N LEU A 8 37.97 -9.84 -25.27
CA LEU A 8 37.46 -8.48 -25.47
C LEU A 8 37.22 -7.73 -24.15
N GLN A 9 37.18 -8.44 -23.03
CA GLN A 9 36.88 -7.88 -21.71
C GLN A 9 38.06 -7.16 -21.06
N CYS A 10 39.27 -7.34 -21.61
CA CYS A 10 40.52 -6.71 -21.17
C CYS A 10 40.84 -5.39 -21.90
N LEU A 11 40.15 -5.06 -23.01
CA LEU A 11 40.39 -3.86 -23.84
C LEU A 11 39.44 -2.69 -23.52
N ILE A 12 38.57 -2.86 -22.52
CA ILE A 12 37.53 -1.89 -22.17
C ILE A 12 38.05 -0.99 -21.05
N SER A 13 37.81 0.33 -21.15
CA SER A 13 38.20 1.27 -20.09
C SER A 13 37.59 0.83 -18.74
N PRO A 14 38.28 1.09 -17.61
CA PRO A 14 37.77 0.74 -16.29
C PRO A 14 36.37 1.29 -16.04
N GLU A 15 36.01 2.47 -16.58
CA GLU A 15 34.64 3.00 -16.49
C GLU A 15 33.63 2.13 -17.23
N ALA A 16 33.93 1.70 -18.46
CA ALA A 16 33.01 0.88 -19.23
C ALA A 16 32.87 -0.54 -18.66
N LYS A 17 33.88 -1.07 -17.94
CA LYS A 17 33.75 -2.31 -17.17
C LYS A 17 32.81 -2.15 -15.98
N GLU A 18 32.89 -1.03 -15.27
CA GLU A 18 32.01 -0.72 -14.14
C GLU A 18 30.57 -0.44 -14.61
N GLN A 19 30.39 0.30 -15.70
CA GLN A 19 29.08 0.49 -16.33
C GLN A 19 28.43 -0.83 -16.72
N ARG A 20 29.19 -1.78 -17.29
CA ARG A 20 28.67 -3.12 -17.62
C ARG A 20 28.27 -3.91 -16.37
N ARG A 21 29.06 -3.84 -15.29
CA ARG A 21 28.72 -4.47 -14.00
C ARG A 21 27.43 -3.89 -13.42
N LEU A 22 27.32 -2.57 -13.42
CA LEU A 22 26.12 -1.88 -12.95
C LEU A 22 24.90 -2.26 -13.80
N ASN A 23 25.04 -2.25 -15.13
CA ASN A 23 23.96 -2.61 -16.04
C ASN A 23 23.51 -4.06 -15.84
N HIS A 24 24.46 -5.00 -15.71
CA HIS A 24 24.16 -6.40 -15.40
C HIS A 24 23.43 -6.56 -14.06
N ARG A 25 23.81 -5.78 -13.04
CA ARG A 25 23.12 -5.77 -11.73
C ARG A 25 21.68 -5.26 -11.88
N ILE A 26 21.48 -4.17 -12.61
CA ILE A 26 20.14 -3.60 -12.88
C ILE A 26 19.27 -4.61 -13.64
N GLU A 27 19.79 -5.24 -14.70
CA GLU A 27 19.06 -6.26 -15.46
C GLU A 27 18.71 -7.49 -14.62
N SER A 28 19.60 -7.89 -13.70
CA SER A 28 19.32 -8.97 -12.76
C SER A 28 18.15 -8.62 -11.82
N GLU A 29 18.18 -7.41 -11.24
CA GLU A 29 17.08 -6.92 -10.38
C GLU A 29 15.77 -6.81 -11.17
N LEU A 30 15.78 -6.22 -12.37
CA LEU A 30 14.60 -6.12 -13.24
C LEU A 30 14.00 -7.50 -13.54
N ARG A 31 14.84 -8.51 -13.83
CA ARG A 31 14.37 -9.89 -14.06
C ARG A 31 13.80 -10.53 -12.79
N ARG A 32 14.34 -10.19 -11.61
CA ARG A 32 13.81 -10.64 -10.32
C ARG A 32 12.45 -10.00 -10.03
N THR A 33 12.34 -8.68 -10.07
CA THR A 33 11.08 -7.95 -9.86
C THR A 33 10.01 -8.36 -10.85
N LYS A 34 10.36 -8.58 -12.14
CA LYS A 34 9.41 -9.07 -13.15
C LYS A 34 8.88 -10.48 -12.87
N ARG A 35 9.65 -11.33 -12.18
CA ARG A 35 9.18 -12.65 -11.74
C ARG A 35 8.27 -12.54 -10.51
N GLU A 36 8.62 -11.66 -9.58
CA GLU A 36 7.81 -11.37 -8.38
C GLU A 36 6.44 -10.77 -8.75
N MET A 37 6.41 -9.74 -9.59
CA MET A 37 5.17 -9.12 -10.08
C MET A 37 4.27 -10.10 -10.82
N ARG A 38 4.83 -11.08 -11.54
CA ARG A 38 4.03 -12.11 -12.23
C ARG A 38 3.33 -13.09 -11.29
N ARG A 39 3.81 -13.21 -10.05
CA ARG A 39 3.20 -14.04 -9.01
C ARG A 39 2.26 -13.24 -8.11
N GLU A 40 2.26 -11.91 -8.22
CA GLU A 40 1.40 -11.03 -7.45
C GLU A 40 -0.05 -11.10 -7.97
N ILE A 41 -1.00 -11.31 -7.05
CA ILE A 41 -2.42 -11.30 -7.36
C ILE A 41 -2.98 -9.92 -7.01
N LYS A 42 -3.51 -9.20 -8.00
CA LYS A 42 -4.12 -7.88 -7.81
C LYS A 42 -5.64 -8.02 -7.72
N LEU A 43 -6.20 -7.57 -6.62
CA LEU A 43 -7.65 -7.61 -6.35
C LEU A 43 -8.22 -6.19 -6.34
N LEU A 44 -9.35 -6.00 -7.02
CA LEU A 44 -10.11 -4.75 -7.01
C LEU A 44 -11.42 -4.97 -6.26
N LEU A 45 -11.64 -4.20 -5.19
CA LEU A 45 -12.88 -4.23 -4.42
C LEU A 45 -13.81 -3.12 -4.90
N LEU A 46 -14.97 -3.52 -5.43
CA LEU A 46 -16.01 -2.62 -5.93
C LEU A 46 -17.23 -2.63 -5.01
N GLY A 47 -17.91 -1.49 -4.93
CA GLY A 47 -19.11 -1.31 -4.11
C GLY A 47 -19.41 0.16 -3.87
N THR A 48 -20.66 0.48 -3.55
CA THR A 48 -21.14 1.83 -3.20
C THR A 48 -20.35 2.43 -2.02
N GLY A 49 -20.48 3.75 -1.79
CA GLY A 49 -19.99 4.36 -0.54
C GLY A 49 -20.44 3.55 0.68
N GLU A 50 -19.59 3.45 1.70
CA GLU A 50 -19.92 2.81 2.99
C GLU A 50 -20.21 1.30 3.00
N SER A 51 -20.15 0.62 1.84
CA SER A 51 -20.30 -0.85 1.69
C SER A 51 -19.28 -1.73 2.44
N GLY A 52 -18.40 -1.16 3.27
CA GLY A 52 -17.46 -1.93 4.10
C GLY A 52 -16.16 -2.36 3.41
N LYS A 53 -15.85 -1.87 2.20
CA LYS A 53 -14.58 -2.16 1.49
C LYS A 53 -13.35 -1.89 2.35
N SER A 54 -13.33 -0.74 3.04
CA SER A 54 -12.24 -0.39 3.96
C SER A 54 -12.17 -1.34 5.14
N THR A 55 -13.31 -1.83 5.65
CA THR A 55 -13.39 -2.82 6.73
C THR A 55 -12.83 -4.17 6.28
N PHE A 56 -13.14 -4.62 5.08
CA PHE A 56 -12.57 -5.84 4.50
C PHE A 56 -11.05 -5.77 4.40
N ILE A 57 -10.50 -4.65 3.90
CA ILE A 57 -9.04 -4.43 3.82
C ILE A 57 -8.40 -4.44 5.21
N ARG A 58 -9.06 -3.83 6.22
CA ARG A 58 -8.57 -3.87 7.62
C ARG A 58 -8.49 -5.31 8.15
N GLN A 59 -9.52 -6.12 7.90
CA GLN A 59 -9.53 -7.52 8.31
C GLN A 59 -8.45 -8.35 7.59
N MET A 60 -8.22 -8.09 6.30
CA MET A 60 -7.11 -8.75 5.57
C MET A 60 -5.75 -8.47 6.21
N ARG A 61 -5.51 -7.22 6.65
CA ARG A 61 -4.28 -6.85 7.36
C ARG A 61 -4.17 -7.51 8.74
N ILE A 62 -5.29 -7.74 9.43
CA ILE A 62 -5.32 -8.41 10.75
C ILE A 62 -5.04 -9.91 10.62
N ILE A 63 -5.67 -10.59 9.66
CA ILE A 63 -5.64 -12.05 9.56
C ILE A 63 -4.39 -12.53 8.79
N HIS A 64 -4.01 -11.84 7.72
CA HIS A 64 -2.96 -12.29 6.79
C HIS A 64 -1.74 -11.35 6.74
N GLY A 65 -1.80 -10.21 7.42
CA GLY A 65 -0.71 -9.23 7.47
C GLY A 65 0.02 -9.21 8.81
N SER A 66 0.88 -8.21 8.98
CA SER A 66 1.60 -7.96 10.24
C SER A 66 0.74 -7.28 11.31
N GLY A 67 -0.58 -7.18 11.12
CA GLY A 67 -1.48 -6.42 11.98
C GLY A 67 -1.16 -4.92 12.02
N TYR A 68 -1.52 -4.27 13.14
CA TYR A 68 -1.33 -2.85 13.39
C TYR A 68 -0.31 -2.59 14.48
N SER A 69 0.69 -1.79 14.16
CA SER A 69 1.72 -1.34 15.10
C SER A 69 1.14 -0.39 16.15
N LEU A 70 1.88 -0.14 17.23
CA LEU A 70 1.47 0.85 18.24
C LEU A 70 1.29 2.24 17.62
N ASN A 71 2.15 2.61 16.66
CA ASN A 71 2.08 3.90 15.98
C ASN A 71 0.82 4.00 15.09
N ASP A 72 0.47 2.92 14.38
CA ASP A 72 -0.79 2.86 13.62
C ASP A 72 -2.00 3.02 14.55
N ARG A 73 -1.99 2.37 15.73
CA ARG A 73 -3.10 2.50 16.69
C ARG A 73 -3.23 3.93 17.21
N LYS A 74 -2.11 4.59 17.51
CA LYS A 74 -2.09 6.01 17.93
C LYS A 74 -2.64 6.93 16.85
N SER A 75 -2.35 6.68 15.58
CA SER A 75 -2.93 7.50 14.50
C SER A 75 -4.43 7.29 14.33
N PHE A 76 -4.94 6.08 14.62
CA PHE A 76 -6.40 5.84 14.64
C PHE A 76 -7.12 6.55 15.78
N THR A 77 -6.48 6.83 16.90
CA THR A 77 -7.09 7.53 18.04
C THR A 77 -7.74 8.85 17.61
N THR A 78 -7.06 9.66 16.82
CA THR A 78 -7.60 10.93 16.30
C THR A 78 -8.85 10.71 15.44
N VAL A 79 -8.82 9.69 14.58
CA VAL A 79 -9.96 9.33 13.72
C VAL A 79 -11.15 8.85 14.56
N VAL A 80 -10.92 8.11 15.64
CA VAL A 80 -11.98 7.68 16.56
C VAL A 80 -12.66 8.88 17.21
N TYR A 81 -11.89 9.85 17.72
CA TYR A 81 -12.46 11.07 18.29
C TYR A 81 -13.27 11.88 17.28
N GLN A 82 -12.74 12.05 16.07
CA GLN A 82 -13.44 12.74 14.99
C GLN A 82 -14.76 12.05 14.64
N ASN A 83 -14.76 10.72 14.54
CA ASN A 83 -15.97 9.95 14.26
C ASN A 83 -17.04 10.12 15.36
N ILE A 84 -16.63 10.12 16.63
CA ILE A 84 -17.55 10.34 17.76
C ILE A 84 -18.18 11.73 17.66
N PHE A 85 -17.36 12.77 17.44
CA PHE A 85 -17.85 14.14 17.33
C PHE A 85 -18.81 14.31 16.14
N MET A 86 -18.43 13.80 14.97
CA MET A 86 -19.27 13.84 13.76
C MET A 86 -20.59 13.08 13.96
N ALA A 87 -20.55 11.92 14.64
CA ALA A 87 -21.75 11.16 14.96
C ALA A 87 -22.68 11.94 15.89
N MET A 88 -22.15 12.57 16.94
CA MET A 88 -22.93 13.42 17.85
C MET A 88 -23.56 14.61 17.12
N GLN A 89 -22.80 15.30 16.27
CA GLN A 89 -23.31 16.41 15.46
C GLN A 89 -24.44 15.94 14.53
N SER A 90 -24.24 14.81 13.85
CA SER A 90 -25.25 14.23 12.96
C SER A 90 -26.53 13.86 13.72
N LEU A 91 -26.41 13.36 14.95
CA LEU A 91 -27.56 13.05 15.81
C LEU A 91 -28.34 14.31 16.19
N ILE A 92 -27.66 15.37 16.64
CA ILE A 92 -28.31 16.64 16.99
C ILE A 92 -29.01 17.25 15.77
N ASP A 93 -28.34 17.28 14.61
CA ASP A 93 -28.92 17.77 13.37
C ASP A 93 -30.16 16.97 12.95
N ALA A 94 -30.12 15.64 13.15
CA ALA A 94 -31.26 14.78 12.89
C ALA A 94 -32.42 15.05 13.87
N MET A 95 -32.13 15.25 15.16
CA MET A 95 -33.16 15.58 16.16
C MET A 95 -33.90 16.88 15.83
N ASN A 96 -33.16 17.92 15.40
CA ASN A 96 -33.75 19.19 14.99
C ASN A 96 -34.61 19.02 13.71
N LYS A 97 -34.10 18.27 12.72
CA LYS A 97 -34.86 18.00 11.47
C LYS A 97 -36.14 17.20 11.70
N LEU A 98 -36.14 16.32 12.69
CA LEU A 98 -37.28 15.48 13.04
C LEU A 98 -38.23 16.16 14.03
N GLY A 99 -37.93 17.37 14.50
CA GLY A 99 -38.77 18.12 15.45
C GLY A 99 -38.82 17.48 16.85
N ILE A 100 -37.88 16.60 17.19
CA ILE A 100 -37.84 15.92 18.49
C ILE A 100 -37.44 16.89 19.62
N SER A 101 -36.74 17.97 19.26
CA SER A 101 -36.27 19.01 20.19
C SER A 101 -37.36 19.95 20.73
N GLU A 102 -38.61 19.86 20.27
CA GLU A 102 -39.71 20.74 20.70
C GLU A 102 -40.77 20.03 21.59
N LEU A 103 -40.46 18.90 22.21
CA LEU A 103 -41.31 18.35 23.27
C LEU A 103 -41.08 19.09 24.62
N SER A 104 -41.50 20.35 24.68
CA SER A 104 -41.79 21.10 25.92
C SER A 104 -42.89 22.11 25.68
#